data_AF-A0A126QS90-F1
#
_entry.id   AF-A0A126QS90-F1
#
_cell.length_a   1.000
_cell.length_b   1.000
_cell.length_c   1.000
_cell.angle_alpha   90.00
_cell.angle_beta   90.00
_cell.angle_gamma   90.00
#
_symmetry.space_group_name_H-M   'P 1'
#
loop_
_entity.id
_entity.type
_entity.pdbx_description
1 polymer ?
#
loop_
_entity_poly.entity_id
_entity_poly.type
_entity_poly.pdbx_seq_one_letter_code
_entity_poly.pdbx_strand_id
1 'polypeptide(L)'
;MSSTLLEIRKRYGEISYDVLFKEHSRLIYKLIINFIRAKNINLQNTEIDDVYQEIALKIFKNDHISRYDEEKSSFITWLNIICRTTTIDYYRKKLRWMESVLSEDGPAPVQGPDALFSLPAGVLTDRQAEVITLYYREGMVAGEIARSLGISPRTVRSIKFQALDRLRAHYGAAAPLPEHGEPEEPARRHVS
;
A
#
# COMPACT_ATOMS: atom_id res chain seq x y z
N MET A 1 8.25 -19.03 -8.64
CA MET A 1 7.38 -18.14 -9.48
C MET A 1 8.10 -16.88 -9.99
N SER A 2 9.45 -16.80 -9.91
CA SER A 2 10.29 -15.80 -10.61
C SER A 2 10.40 -15.99 -12.13
N SER A 3 9.88 -17.09 -12.67
CA SER A 3 10.19 -17.54 -14.03
C SER A 3 9.48 -16.73 -15.14
N THR A 4 8.41 -16.01 -14.82
CA THR A 4 7.51 -15.44 -15.84
C THR A 4 8.10 -14.23 -16.56
N LEU A 5 8.74 -13.30 -15.84
CA LEU A 5 9.40 -12.15 -16.47
C LEU A 5 10.66 -12.55 -17.24
N LEU A 6 11.40 -13.55 -16.74
CA LEU A 6 12.58 -14.11 -17.41
C LEU A 6 12.20 -14.92 -18.66
N GLU A 7 11.07 -15.63 -18.66
CA GLU A 7 10.55 -16.31 -19.86
C GLU A 7 10.05 -15.33 -20.93
N ILE A 8 9.33 -14.27 -20.51
CA ILE A 8 8.88 -13.20 -21.43
C ILE A 8 10.10 -12.49 -22.03
N ARG A 9 11.12 -12.19 -21.23
CA ARG A 9 12.39 -11.61 -21.68
C ARG A 9 13.18 -12.54 -22.60
N LYS A 10 13.19 -13.86 -22.35
CA LYS A 10 13.92 -14.85 -23.18
C LYS A 10 13.24 -15.19 -24.50
N ARG A 11 11.90 -15.13 -24.61
CA ARG A 11 11.18 -15.56 -25.82
C ARG A 11 11.03 -14.48 -26.90
N TYR A 12 10.99 -13.19 -26.55
CA TYR A 12 10.58 -12.16 -27.52
C TYR A 12 11.56 -11.01 -27.75
N GLY A 13 12.67 -10.91 -27.01
CA GLY A 13 13.66 -9.82 -27.20
C GLY A 13 13.17 -8.44 -26.72
N GLU A 14 11.88 -8.16 -26.80
CA GLU A 14 11.18 -7.00 -26.24
C GLU A 14 10.12 -7.43 -25.21
N ILE A 15 9.99 -6.67 -24.13
CA ILE A 15 8.98 -6.92 -23.10
C ILE A 15 7.63 -6.45 -23.64
N SER A 16 6.81 -7.37 -24.14
CA SER A 16 5.45 -7.06 -24.57
C SER A 16 4.55 -6.81 -23.35
N TYR A 17 4.22 -5.54 -23.13
CA TYR A 17 3.29 -5.10 -22.09
C TYR A 17 1.92 -5.80 -22.20
N ASP A 18 1.48 -6.13 -23.42
CA ASP A 18 0.22 -6.82 -23.68
C ASP A 18 0.18 -8.21 -23.01
N VAL A 19 1.25 -8.99 -23.17
CA VAL A 19 1.38 -10.32 -22.56
C VAL A 19 1.42 -10.21 -21.03
N LEU A 20 2.16 -9.23 -20.50
CA LEU A 20 2.25 -9.02 -19.05
C LEU A 20 0.86 -8.75 -18.46
N PHE A 21 0.13 -7.79 -19.00
CA PHE A 21 -1.19 -7.44 -18.49
C PHE A 21 -2.19 -8.58 -18.69
N LYS A 22 -2.15 -9.29 -19.82
CA LYS A 22 -3.04 -10.43 -20.06
C LYS A 22 -2.87 -11.53 -19.00
N GLU A 23 -1.64 -11.82 -18.60
CA GLU A 23 -1.35 -12.84 -17.57
C GLU A 23 -1.60 -12.33 -16.14
N HIS A 24 -1.36 -11.05 -15.87
CA HIS A 24 -1.34 -10.51 -14.51
C HIS A 24 -2.56 -9.66 -14.14
N SER A 25 -3.50 -9.43 -15.08
CA SER A 25 -4.74 -8.67 -14.83
C SER A 25 -5.46 -9.15 -13.57
N ARG A 26 -5.72 -10.46 -13.48
CA ARG A 26 -6.43 -11.05 -12.32
C ARG A 26 -5.72 -10.79 -11.01
N LEU A 27 -4.38 -10.82 -11.00
CA LEU A 27 -3.57 -10.53 -9.83
C LEU A 27 -3.70 -9.06 -9.43
N ILE A 28 -3.61 -8.14 -10.39
CA ILE A 28 -3.74 -6.70 -10.15
C ILE A 28 -5.11 -6.38 -9.54
N TYR A 29 -6.20 -6.88 -10.15
CA TYR A 29 -7.55 -6.73 -9.60
C TYR A 29 -7.66 -7.28 -8.17
N LYS A 30 -7.11 -8.47 -7.92
CA LYS A 30 -7.09 -9.05 -6.57
C LYS A 30 -6.33 -8.18 -5.56
N LEU A 31 -5.19 -7.60 -5.95
CA LEU A 31 -4.39 -6.72 -5.10
C LEU A 31 -5.15 -5.42 -4.77
N ILE A 32 -5.84 -4.83 -5.76
CA ILE A 32 -6.68 -3.65 -5.57
C ILE A 32 -7.81 -3.96 -4.60
N ILE A 33 -8.60 -5.01 -4.86
CA ILE A 33 -9.75 -5.41 -4.02
C ILE A 33 -9.32 -5.73 -2.59
N ASN A 34 -8.23 -6.49 -2.42
CA ASN A 34 -7.70 -6.80 -1.10
C ASN A 34 -7.29 -5.54 -0.33
N PHE A 35 -6.68 -4.58 -1.02
CA PHE A 35 -6.28 -3.32 -0.41
C PHE A 35 -7.48 -2.46 -0.01
N ILE A 36 -8.49 -2.35 -0.89
CA ILE A 36 -9.74 -1.61 -0.64
C ILE A 36 -10.45 -2.18 0.60
N ARG A 37 -10.61 -3.51 0.67
CA ARG A 37 -11.22 -4.20 1.82
C ARG A 37 -10.43 -3.98 3.10
N ALA A 38 -9.10 -4.13 3.04
CA ALA A 38 -8.24 -3.94 4.21
C ALA A 38 -8.24 -2.48 4.73
N LYS A 39 -8.59 -1.52 3.89
CA LYS A 39 -8.68 -0.09 4.24
C LYS A 39 -10.10 0.42 4.43
N ASN A 40 -11.09 -0.47 4.34
CA ASN A 40 -12.51 -0.12 4.39
C ASN A 40 -12.87 1.04 3.44
N ILE A 41 -12.26 1.04 2.25
CA ILE A 41 -12.49 2.03 1.20
C ILE A 41 -13.73 1.61 0.41
N ASN A 42 -14.60 2.58 0.07
CA ASN A 42 -15.77 2.32 -0.76
C ASN A 42 -15.52 2.79 -2.20
N LEU A 43 -15.33 1.83 -3.10
CA LEU A 43 -15.19 2.03 -4.54
C LEU A 43 -16.15 1.08 -5.26
N GLN A 44 -16.85 1.62 -6.26
CA GLN A 44 -17.69 0.83 -7.16
C GLN A 44 -16.83 0.03 -8.14
N ASN A 45 -17.39 -1.02 -8.74
CA ASN A 45 -16.67 -1.87 -9.71
C ASN A 45 -16.11 -1.06 -10.89
N THR A 46 -16.86 -0.08 -11.40
CA THR A 46 -16.39 0.81 -12.48
C THR A 46 -15.16 1.62 -12.06
N GLU A 47 -15.10 2.05 -10.80
CA GLU A 47 -13.95 2.81 -10.28
C GLU A 47 -12.74 1.90 -10.06
N ILE A 48 -12.97 0.62 -9.73
CA ILE A 48 -11.89 -0.38 -9.66
C ILE A 48 -11.28 -0.60 -11.05
N ASP A 49 -12.11 -0.60 -12.11
CA ASP A 49 -11.64 -0.67 -13.49
C ASP A 49 -10.82 0.57 -13.88
N ASP A 50 -11.27 1.77 -13.48
CA ASP A 50 -10.51 3.01 -13.72
C ASP A 50 -9.14 2.99 -13.01
N VAL A 51 -9.10 2.53 -11.76
CA VAL A 51 -7.85 2.35 -11.00
C VAL A 51 -6.93 1.34 -11.69
N TYR A 52 -7.48 0.24 -12.20
CA TYR A 52 -6.73 -0.75 -12.96
C TYR A 52 -6.09 -0.13 -14.22
N GLN A 53 -6.87 0.64 -14.99
CA GLN A 53 -6.37 1.35 -16.18
C GLN A 53 -5.27 2.34 -15.82
N GLU A 54 -5.42 3.09 -14.73
CA GLU A 54 -4.39 4.03 -14.26
C GLU A 54 -3.10 3.30 -13.86
N ILE A 55 -3.20 2.14 -13.20
CA ILE A 55 -2.04 1.29 -12.90
C ILE A 55 -1.35 0.82 -14.18
N ALA A 56 -2.11 0.36 -15.17
CA ALA A 56 -1.57 -0.09 -16.44
C ALA A 56 -0.82 1.04 -17.18
N LEU A 57 -1.43 2.22 -17.26
CA LEU A 57 -0.83 3.41 -17.85
C LEU A 57 0.43 3.85 -17.10
N LYS A 58 0.44 3.77 -15.76
CA LYS A 58 1.59 4.15 -14.94
C LYS A 58 2.77 3.20 -15.12
N ILE A 59 2.50 1.90 -15.27
CA ILE A 59 3.51 0.88 -15.58
C ILE A 59 4.13 1.14 -16.96
N PHE A 60 3.28 1.42 -17.96
CA PHE A 60 3.72 1.70 -19.33
C PHE A 60 4.51 3.02 -19.46
N LYS A 61 3.94 4.14 -18.98
CA LYS A 61 4.51 5.48 -19.17
C LYS A 61 5.87 5.67 -18.49
N ASN A 62 6.09 5.01 -17.36
CA ASN A 62 7.30 5.19 -16.56
C ASN A 62 8.38 4.14 -16.88
N ASP A 63 8.12 3.27 -17.86
CA ASP A 63 8.98 2.16 -18.26
C ASP A 63 9.46 1.34 -17.05
N HIS A 64 8.54 1.09 -16.11
CA HIS A 64 8.92 0.49 -14.83
C HIS A 64 9.39 -0.95 -14.99
N ILE A 65 9.01 -1.63 -16.08
CA ILE A 65 9.43 -3.01 -16.33
C ILE A 65 10.92 -3.04 -16.70
N SER A 66 11.40 -2.13 -17.53
CA SER A 66 12.83 -2.05 -17.90
C SER A 66 13.71 -1.69 -16.70
N ARG A 67 13.14 -1.00 -15.71
CA ARG A 67 13.81 -0.61 -14.45
C ARG A 67 13.59 -1.59 -13.30
N TYR A 68 12.80 -2.64 -13.50
CA TYR A 68 12.55 -3.62 -12.46
C TYR A 68 13.81 -4.45 -12.21
N ASP A 69 14.16 -4.57 -10.94
CA ASP A 69 15.33 -5.26 -10.45
C ASP A 69 14.89 -6.33 -9.46
N GLU A 70 15.07 -7.58 -9.84
CA GLU A 70 14.64 -8.74 -9.07
C GLU A 70 15.43 -8.93 -7.77
N GLU A 71 16.69 -8.46 -7.73
CA GLU A 71 17.50 -8.53 -6.50
C GLU A 71 16.96 -7.61 -5.41
N LYS A 72 16.27 -6.53 -5.79
CA LYS A 72 15.72 -5.55 -4.84
C LYS A 72 14.37 -5.95 -4.25
N SER A 73 13.53 -6.64 -5.02
CA SER A 73 12.21 -7.07 -4.56
C SER A 73 11.56 -8.06 -5.53
N SER A 74 10.70 -8.95 -5.01
CA SER A 74 9.88 -9.81 -5.87
C SER A 74 8.90 -8.99 -6.73
N PHE A 75 8.53 -9.54 -7.88
CA PHE A 75 7.62 -8.90 -8.83
C PHE A 75 6.26 -8.58 -8.19
N ILE A 76 5.74 -9.52 -7.39
CA ILE A 76 4.47 -9.34 -6.66
C ILE A 76 4.59 -8.21 -5.65
N THR A 77 5.72 -8.11 -4.93
CA THR A 77 5.96 -7.02 -3.97
C THR A 77 5.99 -5.66 -4.68
N TRP A 78 6.73 -5.56 -5.79
CA TRP A 78 6.80 -4.35 -6.60
C TRP A 78 5.43 -3.95 -7.15
N LEU A 79 4.69 -4.90 -7.74
CA LEU A 79 3.36 -4.68 -8.30
C LEU A 79 2.35 -4.25 -7.23
N ASN A 80 2.42 -4.88 -6.05
CA ASN A 80 1.59 -4.54 -4.91
C ASN A 80 1.83 -3.10 -4.41
N ILE A 81 3.07 -2.61 -4.42
CA ILE A 81 3.36 -1.21 -4.08
C ILE A 81 2.70 -0.26 -5.09
N ILE A 82 2.81 -0.55 -6.39
CA ILE A 82 2.18 0.27 -7.43
C ILE A 82 0.66 0.25 -7.29
N CYS A 83 0.05 -0.92 -7.12
CA CYS A 83 -1.39 -1.05 -6.95
C CYS A 83 -1.89 -0.24 -5.74
N ARG A 84 -1.23 -0.38 -4.58
CA ARG A 84 -1.61 0.32 -3.36
C ARG A 84 -1.49 1.83 -3.48
N THR A 85 -0.37 2.31 -4.03
CA THR A 85 -0.13 3.76 -4.18
C THR A 85 -1.10 4.37 -5.17
N THR A 86 -1.34 3.74 -6.33
CA THR A 86 -2.31 4.27 -7.30
C THR A 86 -3.74 4.20 -6.77
N THR A 87 -4.15 3.11 -6.11
CA THR A 87 -5.51 2.99 -5.56
C THR A 87 -5.79 4.06 -4.49
N ILE A 88 -4.82 4.32 -3.60
CA ILE A 88 -5.03 5.33 -2.56
C ILE A 88 -5.03 6.75 -3.14
N ASP A 89 -4.17 7.02 -4.14
CA ASP A 89 -4.13 8.32 -4.82
C ASP A 89 -5.45 8.60 -5.56
N TYR A 90 -6.00 7.60 -6.27
CA TYR A 90 -7.31 7.68 -6.91
C TYR A 90 -8.42 7.99 -5.91
N TYR A 91 -8.48 7.22 -4.81
CA TYR A 91 -9.51 7.41 -3.79
C TYR A 91 -9.44 8.81 -3.14
N ARG A 92 -8.23 9.34 -2.89
CA ARG A 92 -8.06 10.70 -2.38
C ARG A 92 -8.55 11.75 -3.36
N LYS A 93 -8.25 11.58 -4.66
CA LYS A 93 -8.72 12.50 -5.70
C LYS A 93 -10.25 12.51 -5.77
N LYS A 94 -10.89 11.35 -5.66
CA LYS A 94 -12.35 11.22 -5.55
C LYS A 94 -12.88 11.97 -4.33
N LEU A 95 -12.28 11.78 -3.16
CA LEU A 95 -12.74 12.42 -1.92
C LEU A 95 -12.64 13.96 -2.02
N ARG A 96 -11.52 14.48 -2.54
CA ARG A 96 -11.35 15.94 -2.78
C ARG A 96 -12.35 16.48 -3.80
N TRP A 97 -12.66 15.71 -4.86
CA TRP A 97 -13.66 16.11 -5.85
C TRP A 97 -15.06 16.14 -5.23
N MET A 98 -15.44 15.12 -4.45
CA MET A 98 -16.69 15.10 -3.70
C MET A 98 -16.77 16.28 -2.72
N GLU A 99 -15.72 16.55 -1.96
CA GLU A 99 -15.66 17.69 -1.03
C GLU A 99 -15.83 19.03 -1.76
N SER A 100 -15.16 19.20 -2.92
CA SER A 100 -15.32 20.39 -3.76
C SER A 100 -16.73 20.56 -4.30
N VAL A 101 -17.39 19.48 -4.69
CA VAL A 101 -18.78 19.50 -5.22
C VAL A 101 -19.78 19.79 -4.09
N LEU A 102 -19.53 19.28 -2.88
CA LEU A 102 -20.39 19.49 -1.72
C LEU A 102 -20.19 20.86 -1.07
N SER A 103 -19.02 21.50 -1.27
CA SER A 103 -18.69 22.82 -0.69
C SER A 103 -19.43 24.00 -1.33
N GLU A 104 -20.15 23.80 -2.44
CA GLU A 104 -21.02 24.85 -3.00
C GLU A 104 -22.34 25.05 -2.23
N ASP A 105 -22.69 24.15 -1.28
CA ASP A 105 -23.89 24.29 -0.41
C ASP A 105 -23.62 23.90 1.05
N GLY A 106 -23.15 24.85 1.88
CA GLY A 106 -23.33 24.88 3.35
C GLY A 106 -22.58 23.83 4.22
N PRO A 107 -22.24 24.13 5.49
CA PRO A 107 -21.32 23.30 6.27
C PRO A 107 -22.05 22.26 7.13
N ALA A 108 -21.54 21.02 7.19
CA ALA A 108 -21.66 20.15 8.36
C ALA A 108 -20.63 19.00 8.32
N PRO A 109 -20.19 18.51 9.49
CA PRO A 109 -18.87 17.95 9.70
C PRO A 109 -18.81 16.44 9.44
N VAL A 110 -17.70 15.96 8.88
CA VAL A 110 -17.40 14.53 8.83
C VAL A 110 -16.80 14.12 10.17
N GLN A 111 -17.64 13.61 11.09
CA GLN A 111 -17.18 12.82 12.23
C GLN A 111 -17.25 11.33 11.89
N GLY A 112 -16.09 10.66 11.94
CA GLY A 112 -15.91 9.20 11.95
C GLY A 112 -14.55 8.77 11.37
N PRO A 113 -13.89 7.69 11.81
CA PRO A 113 -13.97 6.92 13.05
C PRO A 113 -12.74 7.26 13.94
N ASP A 114 -12.86 8.26 14.81
CA ASP A 114 -11.75 8.71 15.68
C ASP A 114 -11.29 7.66 16.71
N ALA A 115 -12.09 6.62 16.96
CA ALA A 115 -11.82 5.64 18.01
C ALA A 115 -10.68 4.64 17.69
N LEU A 116 -10.29 4.46 16.41
CA LEU A 116 -9.31 3.45 16.02
C LEU A 116 -7.88 3.99 15.82
N PHE A 117 -7.71 5.31 15.70
CA PHE A 117 -6.41 5.96 15.53
C PHE A 117 -6.04 6.80 16.76
N SER A 118 -5.88 6.11 17.88
CA SER A 118 -5.31 6.66 19.11
C SER A 118 -3.80 6.42 19.09
N LEU A 119 -3.02 7.49 18.91
CA LEU A 119 -1.58 7.41 19.13
C LEU A 119 -1.30 7.50 20.64
N PRO A 120 -0.48 6.60 21.21
CA PRO A 120 -0.17 6.64 22.62
C PRO A 120 0.59 7.92 22.96
N ALA A 121 0.07 8.67 23.93
CA ALA A 121 0.66 9.93 24.37
C ALA A 121 2.07 9.68 24.93
N GLY A 122 3.05 10.49 24.50
CA GLY A 122 4.44 10.43 24.99
C GLY A 122 5.36 9.40 24.33
N VAL A 123 4.86 8.53 23.45
CA VAL A 123 5.70 7.53 22.74
C VAL A 123 6.38 8.13 21.50
N LEU A 124 5.69 9.05 20.84
CA LEU A 124 6.14 9.74 19.64
C LEU A 124 6.49 11.19 19.98
N THR A 125 7.51 11.73 19.32
CA THR A 125 7.72 13.18 19.29
C THR A 125 6.60 13.85 18.48
N ASP A 126 6.29 15.11 18.73
CA ASP A 126 5.26 15.87 18.00
C ASP A 126 5.43 15.75 16.48
N ARG A 127 6.67 15.91 15.99
CA ARG A 127 7.02 15.77 14.56
C ARG A 127 6.71 14.38 13.99
N GLN A 128 6.86 13.33 14.80
CA GLN A 128 6.57 11.95 14.41
C GLN A 128 5.08 11.66 14.44
N ALA A 129 4.38 12.13 15.47
CA ALA A 129 2.94 12.02 15.61
C ALA A 129 2.21 12.76 14.48
N GLU A 130 2.69 13.95 14.13
CA GLU A 130 2.22 14.74 13.00
C GLU A 130 2.40 13.98 11.68
N VAL A 131 3.61 13.51 11.36
CA VAL A 131 3.85 12.73 10.12
C VAL A 131 2.98 11.46 10.05
N ILE A 132 2.79 10.77 11.18
CA ILE A 132 1.94 9.56 11.24
C ILE A 132 0.46 9.92 11.07
N THR A 133 0.01 11.02 11.66
CA THR A 133 -1.34 11.55 11.48
C THR A 133 -1.59 11.93 10.03
N LEU A 134 -0.73 12.75 9.43
CA LEU A 134 -0.83 13.13 8.02
C LEU A 134 -0.84 11.88 7.11
N TYR A 135 -0.08 10.85 7.44
CA TYR A 135 0.00 9.65 6.61
C TYR A 135 -1.23 8.73 6.72
N TYR A 136 -1.72 8.48 7.94
CA TYR A 136 -2.72 7.45 8.21
C TYR A 136 -4.12 8.01 8.50
N ARG A 137 -4.24 9.20 9.08
CA ARG A 137 -5.50 9.91 9.31
C ARG A 137 -5.90 10.70 8.07
N GLU A 138 -5.02 11.59 7.61
CA GLU A 138 -5.33 12.46 6.47
C GLU A 138 -5.06 11.80 5.12
N GLY A 139 -4.38 10.65 5.14
CA GLY A 139 -4.02 9.94 3.93
C GLY A 139 -3.25 10.87 3.00
N MET A 140 -2.10 11.38 3.41
CA MET A 140 -1.19 12.10 2.53
C MET A 140 -0.07 11.19 2.03
N VAL A 141 0.50 11.46 0.85
CA VAL A 141 1.72 10.76 0.39
C VAL A 141 2.96 11.45 0.96
N ALA A 142 4.08 10.74 1.10
CA ALA A 142 5.34 11.31 1.60
C ALA A 142 5.79 12.59 0.87
N GLY A 143 5.47 12.74 -0.42
CA GLY A 143 5.74 13.97 -1.18
C GLY A 143 4.82 15.15 -0.83
N GLU A 144 3.57 14.89 -0.49
CA GLU A 144 2.61 15.92 -0.06
C GLU A 144 2.92 16.37 1.37
N ILE A 145 3.21 15.42 2.25
CA ILE A 145 3.66 15.69 3.62
C ILE A 145 4.95 16.52 3.61
N ALA A 146 5.88 16.18 2.71
CA ALA A 146 7.12 16.92 2.52
C ALA A 146 6.86 18.39 2.16
N ARG A 147 5.94 18.64 1.22
CA ARG A 147 5.53 20.01 0.86
C ARG A 147 4.82 20.72 2.01
N SER A 148 3.91 20.04 2.71
CA SER A 148 3.16 20.61 3.85
C SER A 148 4.09 21.01 5.00
N LEU A 149 5.05 20.15 5.34
CA LEU A 149 5.97 20.34 6.47
C LEU A 149 7.28 21.06 6.11
N GLY A 150 7.46 21.47 4.84
CA GLY A 150 8.69 22.12 4.36
C GLY A 150 9.95 21.26 4.47
N ILE A 151 9.84 19.93 4.36
CA ILE A 151 10.96 18.98 4.50
C ILE A 151 11.12 18.10 3.26
N SER A 152 12.22 17.34 3.18
CA SER A 152 12.41 16.42 2.05
C SER A 152 11.50 15.18 2.15
N PRO A 153 11.05 14.60 1.02
CA PRO A 153 10.32 13.32 1.02
C PRO A 153 11.12 12.16 1.63
N ARG A 154 12.46 12.24 1.64
CA ARG A 154 13.33 11.27 2.29
C ARG A 154 13.21 11.38 3.82
N THR A 155 13.20 12.61 4.33
CA THR A 155 13.01 12.92 5.75
C THR A 155 11.65 12.43 6.24
N VAL A 156 10.57 12.65 5.49
CA VAL A 156 9.23 12.13 5.83
C VAL A 156 9.23 10.61 5.98
N ARG A 157 9.83 9.89 5.03
CA ARG A 157 9.93 8.42 5.09
C ARG A 157 10.73 7.94 6.30
N SER A 158 11.82 8.65 6.63
CA SER A 158 12.65 8.35 7.80
C SER A 158 11.90 8.59 9.11
N ILE A 159 11.24 9.75 9.26
CA ILE A 159 10.42 10.08 10.45
C ILE A 159 9.31 9.05 10.63
N LYS A 160 8.61 8.70 9.54
CA LYS A 160 7.58 7.65 9.55
C LYS A 160 8.13 6.31 10.05
N PHE A 161 9.29 5.89 9.54
CA PHE A 161 9.90 4.62 9.94
C PHE A 161 10.24 4.61 11.43
N GLN A 162 10.91 5.65 11.93
CA GLN A 162 11.25 5.80 13.34
C GLN A 162 9.99 5.83 14.24
N ALA A 163 8.94 6.50 13.79
CA ALA A 163 7.67 6.55 14.51
C ALA A 163 7.03 5.15 14.61
N LEU A 164 7.02 4.38 13.52
CA LEU A 164 6.50 3.02 13.52
C LEU A 164 7.31 2.08 14.42
N ASP A 165 8.64 2.22 14.47
CA ASP A 165 9.48 1.41 15.36
C ASP A 165 9.24 1.73 16.84
N ARG A 166 9.05 3.02 17.19
CA ARG A 166 8.66 3.40 18.57
C ARG A 166 7.30 2.86 18.96
N LEU A 167 6.33 2.93 18.05
CA LEU A 167 5.00 2.33 18.28
C LEU A 167 5.10 0.81 18.43
N ARG A 168 5.90 0.13 17.60
CA ARG A 168 6.12 -1.32 17.71
C ARG A 168 6.79 -1.70 19.03
N ALA A 169 7.78 -0.94 19.50
CA ALA A 169 8.42 -1.20 20.79
C ALA A 169 7.42 -1.05 21.94
N HIS A 170 6.58 0.00 21.89
CA HIS A 170 5.56 0.27 22.90
C HIS A 170 4.45 -0.80 22.93
N TYR A 171 3.91 -1.19 21.77
CA TYR A 171 2.85 -2.21 21.67
C TYR A 171 3.38 -3.66 21.72
N GLY A 172 4.63 -3.89 21.30
CA GLY A 172 5.31 -5.19 21.35
C GLY A 172 5.75 -5.59 22.75
N ALA A 173 5.84 -4.64 23.69
CA ALA A 173 6.00 -4.92 25.11
C ALA A 173 4.69 -5.36 25.80
N ALA A 174 3.53 -5.19 25.14
CA ALA A 174 2.20 -5.44 25.72
C ALA A 174 1.41 -6.59 25.06
N ALA A 175 1.99 -7.30 24.09
CA ALA A 175 1.33 -8.44 23.43
C ALA A 175 2.23 -9.67 23.50
N PRO A 176 1.92 -10.70 24.32
CA PRO A 176 2.43 -12.03 24.04
C PRO A 176 1.83 -12.46 22.70
N LEU A 177 2.69 -12.74 21.73
CA LEU A 177 2.28 -13.43 20.51
C LEU A 177 1.63 -14.77 20.93
N PRO A 178 0.45 -15.16 20.40
CA PRO A 178 0.02 -16.54 20.53
C PRO A 178 1.12 -17.40 19.91
N GLU A 179 1.66 -18.31 20.71
CA GLU A 179 2.70 -19.22 20.32
C GLU A 179 2.30 -19.92 19.02
N HIS A 180 3.08 -19.73 17.97
CA HIS A 180 3.06 -20.66 16.85
C HIS A 180 3.62 -21.97 17.37
N GLY A 181 2.71 -22.84 17.82
CA GLY A 181 2.99 -24.22 18.17
C GLY A 181 3.85 -24.86 17.07
N GLU A 182 4.92 -25.49 17.54
CA GLU A 182 5.93 -26.19 16.75
C GLU A 182 5.29 -27.15 15.73
N PRO A 183 5.90 -27.35 14.54
CA PRO A 183 5.45 -28.39 13.64
C PRO A 183 5.75 -29.77 14.26
N GLU A 184 4.70 -30.51 14.62
CA GLU A 184 4.80 -31.92 14.98
C GLU A 184 5.53 -32.70 13.87
N GLU A 185 6.65 -33.30 14.27
CA GLU A 185 7.47 -34.20 13.48
C GLU A 185 6.68 -35.51 13.21
N PRO A 186 6.65 -36.05 11.98
CA PRO A 186 5.81 -37.20 11.67
C PRO A 186 6.36 -38.48 12.33
N ALA A 187 5.54 -39.08 13.19
CA ALA A 187 5.82 -40.35 13.86
C ALA A 187 6.16 -41.48 12.86
N ARG A 188 7.29 -42.14 13.09
CA ARG A 188 7.73 -43.34 12.37
C ARG A 188 6.77 -44.49 12.68
N ARG A 189 6.21 -45.10 11.63
CA ARG A 189 5.54 -46.40 11.70
C ARG A 189 6.56 -47.47 12.09
N HIS A 190 6.38 -48.07 13.26
CA HIS A 190 6.90 -49.43 13.49
C HIS A 190 5.77 -50.42 13.20
N VAL A 191 5.97 -51.18 12.14
CA VAL A 191 5.23 -52.38 11.78
C VAL A 191 5.73 -53.51 12.69
N SER A 192 4.80 -54.27 13.27
CA SER A 192 5.01 -55.66 13.65
C SER A 192 4.14 -56.53 12.77
#